data_AF-A0A0N0TR99-F1
#
_entry.id   AF-A0A0N0TR99-F1
#
_cell.length_a   1.000
_cell.length_b   1.000
_cell.length_c   1.000
_cell.angle_alpha   90.00
_cell.angle_beta   90.00
_cell.angle_gamma   90.00
#
_symmetry.space_group_name_H-M   'P 1'
#
loop_
_entity.id
_entity.type
_entity.pdbx_description
1 polymer ?
#
loop_
_entity_poly.entity_id
_entity_poly.type
_entity_poly.pdbx_seq_one_letter_code
_entity_poly.pdbx_strand_id
1 'polypeptide(L)'
;MVKDEIFGYSLATGDLNNDGYDDLAIGQPLDAANGKPNAGTARIVFGSASGLDMSTTISIDQLTENVPGVPEHGDRFGEQIAIGDINGDGIDDLVSGTIGEQLSRSSDRGSIHVLFGPFTDAPAGWDTINSPDVDGIGEFSGSALALGHFDDDQYLDVAVGVSDEKVGEDGAAGRLAIFHASADGLSPDNVELFDQDTPGIPGAPEEEDYFAADLAAGDVDGDGIDDLIVGMRSEAIGSATGSGAALVMFGNATGGIAATDSVWIDQDVAGVPGVVAKHDHFGWTVGVLDMNGDGIAEPLIGAPGNSHGTVTRLEMERGSMISATAYAQADLELDEGSGEDALGIALPK
;
A
#
# COMPACT_ATOMS: atom_id res chain seq x y z
N MET A 1 -16.33 25.49 -6.58
CA MET A 1 -15.15 24.88 -5.96
C MET A 1 -15.45 24.78 -4.49
N VAL A 2 -15.90 23.61 -4.06
CA VAL A 2 -15.77 23.23 -2.65
C VAL A 2 -14.27 23.16 -2.38
N LYS A 3 -13.84 23.65 -1.22
CA LYS A 3 -12.43 24.02 -0.98
C LYS A 3 -11.52 22.80 -0.70
N ASP A 4 -12.09 21.60 -0.71
CA ASP A 4 -11.49 20.40 -0.12
C ASP A 4 -11.57 19.15 -1.03
N GLU A 5 -11.93 19.31 -2.32
CA GLU A 5 -11.88 18.20 -3.30
C GLU A 5 -10.41 17.96 -3.71
N ILE A 6 -9.83 16.81 -3.33
CA ILE A 6 -8.52 16.34 -3.80
C ILE A 6 -8.76 15.28 -4.88
N PHE A 7 -8.51 15.65 -6.13
CA PHE A 7 -8.50 14.73 -7.25
C PHE A 7 -7.14 14.04 -7.34
N GLY A 8 -7.12 12.69 -7.40
CA GLY A 8 -5.88 11.91 -7.47
C GLY A 8 -5.21 11.74 -6.11
N TYR A 9 -5.99 11.47 -5.06
CA TYR A 9 -5.45 11.12 -3.75
C TYR A 9 -4.70 9.79 -3.80
N SER A 10 -5.25 8.83 -4.54
CA SER A 10 -4.64 7.53 -4.86
C SER A 10 -4.90 7.20 -6.34
N LEU A 11 -4.03 6.40 -6.94
CA LEU A 11 -4.06 6.01 -8.36
C LEU A 11 -3.69 4.54 -8.48
N ALA A 12 -4.38 3.81 -9.35
CA ALA A 12 -4.03 2.45 -9.73
C ALA A 12 -4.40 2.21 -11.20
N THR A 13 -3.73 1.25 -11.84
CA THR A 13 -3.96 0.90 -13.24
C THR A 13 -4.14 -0.61 -13.43
N GLY A 14 -4.98 -0.99 -14.38
CA GLY A 14 -5.21 -2.38 -14.82
C GLY A 14 -6.47 -2.46 -15.68
N ASP A 15 -6.71 -3.58 -16.35
CA ASP A 15 -7.79 -3.78 -17.33
C ASP A 15 -9.11 -4.15 -16.65
N LEU A 16 -9.75 -3.16 -16.03
CA LEU A 16 -10.99 -3.33 -15.27
C LEU A 16 -12.17 -3.70 -16.17
N ASN A 17 -12.15 -3.36 -17.46
CA ASN A 17 -13.27 -3.63 -18.38
C ASN A 17 -13.03 -4.83 -19.33
N ASN A 18 -11.87 -5.48 -19.24
CA ASN A 18 -11.43 -6.62 -20.05
C ASN A 18 -11.42 -6.33 -21.57
N ASP A 19 -10.89 -5.17 -21.97
CA ASP A 19 -10.73 -4.80 -23.38
C ASP A 19 -9.28 -4.92 -23.90
N GLY A 20 -8.36 -5.31 -23.02
CA GLY A 20 -6.94 -5.52 -23.27
C GLY A 20 -6.09 -4.26 -23.12
N TYR A 21 -6.61 -3.18 -22.54
CA TYR A 21 -5.85 -1.96 -22.24
C TYR A 21 -6.05 -1.53 -20.78
N ASP A 22 -4.94 -1.24 -20.10
CA ASP A 22 -5.01 -0.74 -18.72
C ASP A 22 -5.86 0.54 -18.63
N ASP A 23 -6.81 0.49 -17.69
CA ASP A 23 -7.62 1.60 -17.23
C ASP A 23 -6.90 2.35 -16.11
N LEU A 24 -7.37 3.55 -15.78
CA LEU A 24 -6.89 4.32 -14.63
C LEU A 24 -8.02 4.52 -13.62
N ALA A 25 -7.88 3.98 -12.42
CA ALA A 25 -8.70 4.35 -11.27
C ALA A 25 -8.07 5.51 -10.49
N ILE A 26 -8.92 6.43 -10.04
CA ILE A 26 -8.54 7.67 -9.38
C ILE A 26 -9.40 7.81 -8.12
N GLY A 27 -8.75 7.69 -6.97
CA GLY A 27 -9.37 7.86 -5.66
C GLY A 27 -9.67 9.31 -5.33
N GLN A 28 -10.88 9.57 -4.82
CA GLN A 28 -11.35 10.88 -4.41
C GLN A 28 -12.06 10.80 -3.05
N PRO A 29 -11.36 10.45 -1.96
CA PRO A 29 -11.94 10.15 -0.65
C PRO A 29 -12.63 11.35 0.03
N LEU A 30 -12.28 12.57 -0.38
CA LEU A 30 -12.88 13.80 0.17
C LEU A 30 -14.12 14.27 -0.59
N ASP A 31 -14.50 13.58 -1.67
CA ASP A 31 -15.72 13.91 -2.41
C ASP A 31 -16.98 13.58 -1.59
N ALA A 32 -18.04 14.33 -1.88
CA ALA A 32 -19.34 14.07 -1.27
C ALA A 32 -20.14 13.06 -2.10
N ALA A 33 -20.51 11.93 -1.49
CA ALA A 33 -21.38 10.93 -2.13
C ALA A 33 -22.78 10.98 -1.50
N ASN A 34 -23.82 11.04 -2.32
CA ASN A 34 -25.22 11.20 -1.87
C ASN A 34 -25.45 12.33 -0.82
N GLY A 35 -24.71 13.43 -0.94
CA GLY A 35 -24.79 14.56 -0.01
C GLY A 35 -24.12 14.33 1.35
N LYS A 36 -23.32 13.27 1.51
CA LYS A 36 -22.48 12.98 2.67
C LYS A 36 -21.05 13.48 2.39
N PRO A 37 -20.58 14.53 3.08
CA PRO A 37 -19.21 15.02 2.91
C PRO A 37 -18.16 13.96 3.26
N ASN A 38 -17.07 13.89 2.49
CA ASN A 38 -15.95 12.96 2.68
C ASN A 38 -16.37 11.48 2.72
N ALA A 39 -17.47 11.14 2.04
CA ALA A 39 -17.84 9.74 1.87
C ALA A 39 -16.96 9.06 0.83
N GLY A 40 -16.42 9.84 -0.11
CA GLY A 40 -15.48 9.37 -1.12
C GLY A 40 -16.14 8.82 -2.38
N THR A 41 -15.41 8.91 -3.48
CA THR A 41 -15.75 8.29 -4.76
C THR A 41 -14.47 7.77 -5.42
N ALA A 42 -14.60 6.87 -6.39
CA ALA A 42 -13.52 6.54 -7.30
C ALA A 42 -13.96 6.80 -8.74
N ARG A 43 -13.09 7.45 -9.52
CA ARG A 43 -13.30 7.67 -10.95
C ARG A 43 -12.44 6.71 -11.75
N ILE A 44 -13.05 6.01 -12.70
CA ILE A 44 -12.35 5.13 -13.63
C ILE A 44 -12.36 5.80 -15.00
N VAL A 45 -11.18 5.93 -15.59
CA VAL A 45 -10.96 6.39 -16.97
C VAL A 45 -10.50 5.20 -17.77
N PHE A 46 -11.33 4.77 -18.73
CA PHE A 46 -11.01 3.57 -19.50
C PHE A 46 -9.85 3.81 -20.48
N GLY A 47 -9.02 2.79 -20.61
CA GLY A 47 -7.90 2.70 -21.52
C GLY A 47 -8.35 2.47 -22.96
N SER A 48 -7.38 2.60 -23.88
CA SER A 48 -7.54 2.21 -25.27
C SER A 48 -6.17 2.08 -25.92
N ALA A 49 -6.15 1.60 -27.17
CA ALA A 49 -4.95 1.62 -28.01
C ALA A 49 -4.30 3.02 -28.18
N SER A 50 -5.03 4.10 -27.91
CA SER A 50 -4.53 5.48 -27.98
C SER A 50 -4.20 6.08 -26.60
N GLY A 51 -4.21 5.26 -25.54
CA GLY A 51 -4.13 5.68 -24.15
C GLY A 51 -5.51 5.95 -23.53
N LEU A 52 -5.53 6.62 -22.39
CA LEU A 52 -6.74 6.94 -21.62
C LEU A 52 -7.76 7.73 -22.45
N ASP A 53 -9.01 7.24 -22.50
CA ASP A 53 -10.13 7.88 -23.17
C ASP A 53 -11.04 8.61 -22.16
N MET A 54 -10.82 9.92 -22.03
CA MET A 54 -11.61 10.79 -21.16
C MET A 54 -13.08 10.93 -21.57
N SER A 55 -13.52 10.37 -22.70
CA SER A 55 -14.93 10.31 -23.10
C SER A 55 -15.65 9.06 -22.58
N THR A 56 -14.91 8.06 -22.13
CA THR A 56 -15.42 6.82 -21.54
C THR A 56 -14.93 6.71 -20.10
N THR A 57 -15.69 7.32 -19.19
CA THR A 57 -15.36 7.32 -17.75
C THR A 57 -16.58 6.94 -16.94
N ILE A 58 -16.38 6.20 -15.85
CA ILE A 58 -17.40 5.97 -14.83
C ILE A 58 -16.94 6.55 -13.49
N SER A 59 -17.89 6.79 -12.60
CA SER A 59 -17.64 7.21 -11.23
C SER A 59 -18.45 6.30 -10.33
N ILE A 60 -17.80 5.72 -9.32
CA ILE A 60 -18.42 4.79 -8.39
C ILE A 60 -18.33 5.33 -6.97
N ASP A 61 -19.36 5.04 -6.18
CA ASP A 61 -19.44 5.25 -4.74
C ASP A 61 -20.23 4.08 -4.11
N GLN A 62 -20.39 4.07 -2.78
CA GLN A 62 -21.11 2.99 -2.08
C GLN A 62 -22.64 2.94 -2.35
N LEU A 63 -23.18 3.75 -3.28
CA LEU A 63 -24.53 3.57 -3.85
C LEU A 63 -24.53 3.00 -5.26
N THR A 64 -23.38 2.93 -5.93
CA THR A 64 -23.28 2.27 -7.23
C THR A 64 -23.70 0.81 -7.08
N GLU A 65 -24.40 0.28 -8.10
CA GLU A 65 -24.77 -1.13 -8.12
C GLU A 65 -23.52 -2.00 -7.91
N ASN A 66 -23.65 -3.07 -7.13
CA ASN A 66 -22.54 -3.97 -6.78
C ASN A 66 -21.35 -3.29 -6.07
N VAL A 67 -21.53 -2.14 -5.43
CA VAL A 67 -20.58 -1.64 -4.42
C VAL A 67 -21.22 -1.84 -3.04
N PRO A 68 -20.54 -2.51 -2.09
CA PRO A 68 -21.10 -2.75 -0.77
C PRO A 68 -21.22 -1.48 0.07
N GLY A 69 -22.09 -1.53 1.07
CA GLY A 69 -22.25 -0.46 2.04
C GLY A 69 -23.27 0.61 1.63
N VAL A 70 -23.19 1.76 2.29
CA VAL A 70 -23.94 2.99 1.99
C VAL A 70 -23.06 4.18 2.36
N PRO A 71 -23.06 5.30 1.61
CA PRO A 71 -22.24 6.44 1.97
C PRO A 71 -22.65 7.07 3.31
N GLU A 72 -21.65 7.31 4.14
CA GLU A 72 -21.71 8.03 5.41
C GLU A 72 -20.63 9.12 5.46
N HIS A 73 -20.73 10.00 6.45
CA HIS A 73 -19.77 11.11 6.54
C HIS A 73 -18.42 10.59 7.02
N GLY A 74 -17.41 10.69 6.17
CA GLY A 74 -16.03 10.33 6.53
C GLY A 74 -15.61 8.93 6.12
N ASP A 75 -16.42 8.16 5.40
CA ASP A 75 -16.09 6.79 4.96
C ASP A 75 -14.84 6.74 4.06
N ARG A 76 -14.60 7.84 3.32
CA ARG A 76 -13.41 8.03 2.47
C ARG A 76 -13.20 6.89 1.47
N PHE A 77 -14.26 6.40 0.84
CA PHE A 77 -14.15 5.42 -0.26
C PHE A 77 -13.16 5.91 -1.33
N GLY A 78 -12.25 5.03 -1.74
CA GLY A 78 -11.18 5.34 -2.68
C GLY A 78 -10.00 6.09 -2.06
N GLU A 79 -9.84 6.08 -0.73
CA GLU A 79 -8.63 6.65 -0.09
C GLU A 79 -7.38 5.90 -0.51
N GLN A 80 -7.47 4.57 -0.58
CA GLN A 80 -6.43 3.69 -1.08
C GLN A 80 -7.03 2.75 -2.09
N ILE A 81 -6.36 2.58 -3.23
CA ILE A 81 -6.82 1.72 -4.31
C ILE A 81 -5.67 0.91 -4.89
N ALA A 82 -5.97 -0.31 -5.29
CA ALA A 82 -5.10 -1.18 -6.05
C ALA A 82 -5.92 -1.94 -7.10
N ILE A 83 -5.29 -2.36 -8.19
CA ILE A 83 -5.96 -3.09 -9.27
C ILE A 83 -5.18 -4.36 -9.59
N GLY A 84 -5.90 -5.46 -9.77
CA GLY A 84 -5.38 -6.74 -10.23
C GLY A 84 -6.42 -7.84 -10.10
N ASP A 85 -6.21 -8.98 -10.76
CA ASP A 85 -7.11 -10.15 -10.75
C ASP A 85 -7.06 -10.89 -9.41
N ILE A 86 -7.91 -10.50 -8.45
CA ILE A 86 -7.93 -11.07 -7.09
C ILE A 86 -8.58 -12.45 -7.09
N ASN A 87 -9.62 -12.65 -7.90
CA ASN A 87 -10.38 -13.91 -7.92
C ASN A 87 -9.90 -14.92 -8.99
N GLY A 88 -8.90 -14.58 -9.80
CA GLY A 88 -8.28 -15.45 -10.79
C GLY A 88 -9.17 -15.75 -11.99
N ASP A 89 -10.11 -14.86 -12.34
CA ASP A 89 -11.01 -15.04 -13.50
C ASP A 89 -10.46 -14.48 -14.81
N GLY A 90 -9.30 -13.83 -14.76
CA GLY A 90 -8.59 -13.21 -15.87
C GLY A 90 -9.03 -11.77 -16.16
N ILE A 91 -9.76 -11.13 -15.25
CA ILE A 91 -10.20 -9.74 -15.35
C ILE A 91 -9.69 -9.00 -14.11
N ASP A 92 -9.12 -7.82 -14.28
CA ASP A 92 -8.65 -7.08 -13.13
C ASP A 92 -9.81 -6.55 -12.28
N ASP A 93 -9.64 -6.65 -10.96
CA ASP A 93 -10.56 -6.17 -9.95
C ASP A 93 -10.02 -4.87 -9.32
N LEU A 94 -10.92 -4.09 -8.69
CA LEU A 94 -10.52 -2.91 -7.93
C LEU A 94 -10.62 -3.19 -6.43
N VAL A 95 -9.49 -3.11 -5.72
CA VAL A 95 -9.46 -3.10 -4.25
C VAL A 95 -9.54 -1.66 -3.77
N SER A 96 -10.39 -1.39 -2.78
CA SER A 96 -10.60 -0.05 -2.20
C SER A 96 -10.72 -0.13 -0.68
N GLY A 97 -9.92 0.68 0.03
CA GLY A 97 -10.06 0.87 1.47
C GLY A 97 -11.08 1.96 1.82
N THR A 98 -11.99 1.67 2.75
CA THR A 98 -12.93 2.62 3.39
C THR A 98 -12.52 2.86 4.84
N ILE A 99 -11.48 3.66 5.00
CA ILE A 99 -10.76 3.87 6.27
C ILE A 99 -11.63 4.50 7.38
N GLY A 100 -12.72 5.20 7.04
CA GLY A 100 -13.60 5.85 8.03
C GLY A 100 -14.98 5.21 8.20
N GLU A 101 -15.21 3.99 7.69
CA GLU A 101 -16.52 3.35 7.72
C GLU A 101 -17.02 3.11 9.17
N GLN A 102 -18.24 3.57 9.46
CA GLN A 102 -18.83 3.43 10.81
C GLN A 102 -19.66 2.16 10.93
N LEU A 103 -18.98 1.05 11.23
CA LEU A 103 -19.67 -0.20 11.52
C LEU A 103 -20.40 -0.14 12.88
N SER A 104 -21.68 -0.55 12.91
CA SER A 104 -22.55 -0.25 14.06
C SER A 104 -22.00 -0.77 15.41
N ARG A 105 -21.90 0.14 16.39
CA ARG A 105 -21.55 -0.01 17.83
C ARG A 105 -20.12 0.26 18.29
N SER A 106 -19.19 0.63 17.42
CA SER A 106 -18.02 1.43 17.81
C SER A 106 -17.57 2.29 16.64
N SER A 107 -17.09 3.49 16.94
CA SER A 107 -16.53 4.44 15.97
C SER A 107 -15.44 3.77 15.13
N ASP A 108 -15.42 4.12 13.84
CA ASP A 108 -14.26 4.12 12.94
C ASP A 108 -13.57 2.76 12.66
N ARG A 109 -14.30 1.74 12.22
CA ARG A 109 -13.71 0.44 11.88
C ARG A 109 -13.76 0.25 10.37
N GLY A 110 -12.68 0.63 9.69
CA GLY A 110 -12.62 0.60 8.23
C GLY A 110 -12.81 -0.78 7.61
N SER A 111 -13.05 -0.80 6.30
CA SER A 111 -13.23 -2.03 5.51
C SER A 111 -12.33 -2.04 4.28
N ILE A 112 -12.07 -3.24 3.76
CA ILE A 112 -11.48 -3.46 2.44
C ILE A 112 -12.58 -4.01 1.54
N HIS A 113 -12.83 -3.35 0.42
CA HIS A 113 -13.75 -3.80 -0.62
C HIS A 113 -12.96 -4.31 -1.81
N VAL A 114 -13.31 -5.49 -2.31
CA VAL A 114 -12.86 -5.98 -3.62
C VAL A 114 -14.05 -5.89 -4.57
N LEU A 115 -13.89 -5.15 -5.66
CA LEU A 115 -14.94 -4.89 -6.63
C LEU A 115 -14.59 -5.62 -7.93
N PHE A 116 -15.32 -6.70 -8.21
CA PHE A 116 -14.94 -7.62 -9.27
C PHE A 116 -15.23 -7.07 -10.66
N GLY A 117 -14.28 -7.26 -11.58
CA GLY A 117 -14.45 -6.97 -13.00
C GLY A 117 -15.42 -7.93 -13.71
N PRO A 118 -15.84 -7.63 -14.95
CA PRO A 118 -15.54 -6.42 -15.70
C PRO A 118 -16.44 -5.24 -15.29
N PHE A 119 -15.86 -4.05 -15.27
CA PHE A 119 -16.56 -2.78 -15.07
C PHE A 119 -17.18 -2.29 -16.38
N THR A 120 -18.46 -1.96 -16.33
CA THR A 120 -19.16 -1.30 -17.45
C THR A 120 -19.69 0.06 -17.00
N ASP A 121 -20.83 0.06 -16.31
CA ASP A 121 -21.35 1.21 -15.54
C ASP A 121 -21.12 1.03 -14.02
N ALA A 122 -20.83 -0.21 -13.60
CA ALA A 122 -20.65 -0.69 -12.24
C ALA A 122 -19.76 -1.95 -12.27
N PRO A 123 -19.16 -2.37 -11.13
CA PRO A 123 -18.52 -3.68 -11.01
C PRO A 123 -19.50 -4.83 -11.23
N ALA A 124 -18.99 -5.99 -11.63
CA ALA A 124 -19.80 -7.19 -11.87
C ALA A 124 -20.23 -7.89 -10.57
N GLY A 125 -19.45 -7.72 -9.51
CA GLY A 125 -19.69 -8.27 -8.18
C GLY A 125 -18.80 -7.58 -7.16
N TRP A 126 -18.84 -8.07 -5.93
CA TRP A 126 -17.99 -7.55 -4.87
C TRP A 126 -17.78 -8.59 -3.77
N ASP A 127 -16.72 -8.38 -3.01
CA ASP A 127 -16.45 -8.97 -1.72
C ASP A 127 -16.00 -7.88 -0.73
N THR A 128 -16.11 -8.14 0.58
CA THR A 128 -15.74 -7.17 1.60
C THR A 128 -15.18 -7.85 2.84
N ILE A 129 -14.07 -7.32 3.34
CA ILE A 129 -13.53 -7.65 4.66
C ILE A 129 -13.73 -6.43 5.56
N ASN A 130 -14.50 -6.60 6.62
CA ASN A 130 -14.59 -5.57 7.65
C ASN A 130 -13.53 -5.85 8.72
N SER A 131 -12.85 -4.83 9.24
CA SER A 131 -11.84 -5.04 10.28
C SER A 131 -12.34 -5.82 11.51
N PRO A 132 -13.60 -5.70 11.97
CA PRO A 132 -14.12 -6.46 13.11
C PRO A 132 -14.22 -7.95 12.90
N ASP A 133 -14.23 -8.38 11.63
CA ASP A 133 -14.37 -9.78 11.26
C ASP A 133 -13.01 -10.49 11.31
N VAL A 134 -11.90 -9.75 11.40
CA VAL A 134 -10.53 -10.27 11.47
C VAL A 134 -10.03 -10.28 12.91
N ASP A 135 -9.77 -11.48 13.43
CA ASP A 135 -9.25 -11.65 14.79
C ASP A 135 -7.80 -11.14 14.89
N GLY A 136 -7.56 -10.21 15.82
CA GLY A 136 -6.21 -9.73 16.14
C GLY A 136 -5.78 -8.48 15.38
N ILE A 137 -6.69 -7.82 14.65
CA ILE A 137 -6.45 -6.49 14.08
C ILE A 137 -7.49 -5.51 14.63
N GLY A 138 -7.10 -4.24 14.77
CA GLY A 138 -8.00 -3.19 15.21
C GLY A 138 -8.83 -2.64 14.05
N GLU A 139 -8.48 -1.45 13.60
CA GLU A 139 -9.20 -0.72 12.55
C GLU A 139 -8.30 -0.68 11.32
N PHE A 140 -8.78 -0.96 10.10
CA PHE A 140 -7.97 -0.82 8.86
C PHE A 140 -7.59 0.65 8.53
N SER A 141 -7.59 1.53 9.54
CA SER A 141 -7.35 2.95 9.46
C SER A 141 -5.92 3.24 9.01
N GLY A 142 -5.77 4.14 8.02
CA GLY A 142 -4.46 4.55 7.53
C GLY A 142 -3.69 3.42 6.84
N SER A 143 -4.41 2.54 6.14
CA SER A 143 -3.83 1.34 5.54
C SER A 143 -3.04 1.64 4.27
N ALA A 144 -1.87 1.02 4.15
CA ALA A 144 -1.19 0.86 2.87
C ALA A 144 -1.75 -0.39 2.17
N LEU A 145 -1.76 -0.42 0.85
CA LEU A 145 -2.19 -1.58 0.06
C LEU A 145 -1.07 -2.00 -0.90
N ALA A 146 -0.80 -3.30 -0.96
CA ALA A 146 -0.01 -3.91 -2.02
C ALA A 146 -0.66 -5.22 -2.44
N LEU A 147 -0.51 -5.56 -3.71
CA LEU A 147 -1.01 -6.81 -4.29
C LEU A 147 0.17 -7.63 -4.79
N GLY A 148 0.17 -8.94 -4.56
CA GLY A 148 1.26 -9.81 -5.01
C GLY A 148 0.88 -11.29 -4.94
N HIS A 149 1.57 -12.12 -5.71
CA HIS A 149 1.46 -13.57 -5.62
C HIS A 149 2.42 -14.08 -4.53
N PHE A 150 2.00 -14.04 -3.27
CA PHE A 150 2.88 -14.33 -2.13
C PHE A 150 3.06 -15.84 -1.87
N ASP A 151 2.19 -16.70 -2.40
CA ASP A 151 2.16 -18.14 -2.11
C ASP A 151 2.10 -19.09 -3.33
N ASP A 152 2.45 -18.61 -4.54
CA ASP A 152 2.47 -19.36 -5.81
C ASP A 152 1.13 -19.98 -6.23
N ASP A 153 0.01 -19.42 -5.77
CA ASP A 153 -1.28 -19.77 -6.31
C ASP A 153 -1.68 -18.88 -7.50
N GLN A 154 -2.88 -19.10 -8.04
CA GLN A 154 -3.33 -18.36 -9.23
C GLN A 154 -4.04 -17.05 -8.89
N TYR A 155 -4.21 -16.75 -7.61
CA TYR A 155 -4.94 -15.61 -7.10
C TYR A 155 -3.93 -14.55 -6.64
N LEU A 156 -4.34 -13.29 -6.73
CA LEU A 156 -3.52 -12.19 -6.29
C LEU A 156 -3.90 -11.84 -4.85
N ASP A 157 -2.94 -11.93 -3.94
CA ASP A 157 -3.15 -11.69 -2.52
C ASP A 157 -3.15 -10.20 -2.20
N VAL A 158 -3.75 -9.84 -1.05
CA VAL A 158 -3.88 -8.44 -0.63
C VAL A 158 -3.12 -8.22 0.68
N ALA A 159 -2.04 -7.44 0.62
CA ALA A 159 -1.33 -6.94 1.78
C ALA A 159 -1.94 -5.60 2.24
N VAL A 160 -2.27 -5.52 3.53
CA VAL A 160 -2.89 -4.36 4.17
C VAL A 160 -2.04 -3.93 5.36
N GLY A 161 -1.45 -2.75 5.27
CA GLY A 161 -0.80 -2.11 6.41
C GLY A 161 -1.85 -1.56 7.36
N VAL A 162 -1.61 -1.56 8.66
CA VAL A 162 -2.49 -0.96 9.66
C VAL A 162 -1.62 -0.19 10.63
N SER A 163 -1.06 0.90 10.11
CA SER A 163 0.08 1.57 10.73
C SER A 163 -0.26 2.30 12.04
N ASP A 164 -1.52 2.67 12.25
CA ASP A 164 -1.99 3.30 13.49
C ASP A 164 -2.37 2.27 14.58
N GLU A 165 -2.25 0.96 14.30
CA GLU A 165 -2.60 -0.10 15.26
C GLU A 165 -1.68 -0.10 16.47
N LYS A 166 -2.26 -0.40 17.63
CA LYS A 166 -1.53 -0.55 18.88
C LYS A 166 -0.98 -1.98 19.01
N VAL A 167 0.28 -2.13 19.40
CA VAL A 167 0.86 -3.42 19.81
C VAL A 167 1.15 -3.35 21.32
N GLY A 168 0.45 -4.15 22.11
CA GLY A 168 0.59 -4.11 23.58
C GLY A 168 0.16 -2.77 24.20
N GLU A 169 1.12 -2.03 24.76
CA GLU A 169 0.88 -0.68 25.31
C GLU A 169 1.29 0.46 24.38
N ASP A 170 1.90 0.15 23.24
CA ASP A 170 2.55 1.09 22.34
C ASP A 170 1.59 1.48 21.20
N GLY A 171 1.17 2.75 21.20
CA GLY A 171 0.23 3.29 20.20
C GLY A 171 0.90 3.52 18.85
N ALA A 172 0.18 3.23 17.76
CA ALA A 172 0.69 3.38 16.40
C ALA A 172 2.03 2.67 16.14
N ALA A 173 2.22 1.53 16.79
CA ALA A 173 3.34 0.63 16.50
C ALA A 173 3.14 -0.05 15.13
N GLY A 174 1.89 -0.29 14.74
CA GLY A 174 1.51 -0.79 13.43
C GLY A 174 1.43 -2.31 13.34
N ARG A 175 0.71 -2.78 12.32
CA ARG A 175 0.52 -4.20 11.99
C ARG A 175 0.40 -4.37 10.48
N LEU A 176 0.73 -5.54 9.98
CA LEU A 176 0.54 -5.96 8.60
C LEU A 176 -0.40 -7.16 8.56
N ALA A 177 -1.37 -7.15 7.65
CA ALA A 177 -2.23 -8.27 7.34
C ALA A 177 -2.03 -8.71 5.89
N ILE A 178 -1.85 -10.00 5.65
CA ILE A 178 -1.81 -10.60 4.31
C ILE A 178 -3.06 -11.46 4.14
N PHE A 179 -3.97 -11.04 3.28
CA PHE A 179 -5.16 -11.83 2.93
C PHE A 179 -4.85 -12.69 1.73
N HIS A 180 -4.89 -14.00 1.93
CA HIS A 180 -4.72 -14.95 0.84
C HIS A 180 -6.05 -15.11 0.09
N ALA A 181 -6.02 -14.76 -1.19
CA ALA A 181 -7.21 -14.71 -2.02
C ALA A 181 -7.63 -16.10 -2.51
N SER A 182 -8.79 -16.16 -3.16
CA SER A 182 -9.32 -17.39 -3.75
C SER A 182 -10.29 -17.06 -4.86
N ALA A 183 -10.79 -18.07 -5.56
CA ALA A 183 -11.84 -17.89 -6.58
C ALA A 183 -13.15 -17.29 -6.01
N ASP A 184 -13.35 -17.37 -4.70
CA ASP A 184 -14.51 -16.78 -4.03
C ASP A 184 -14.21 -15.36 -3.49
N GLY A 185 -13.00 -14.83 -3.68
CA GLY A 185 -12.53 -13.56 -3.13
C GLY A 185 -11.68 -13.73 -1.86
N LEU A 186 -11.75 -12.75 -0.97
CA LEU A 186 -11.03 -12.72 0.30
C LEU A 186 -11.81 -13.46 1.39
N SER A 187 -11.11 -13.83 2.47
CA SER A 187 -11.74 -14.39 3.65
C SER A 187 -11.13 -13.80 4.92
N PRO A 188 -11.95 -13.41 5.92
CA PRO A 188 -11.42 -12.93 7.20
C PRO A 188 -10.74 -14.05 8.00
N ASP A 189 -10.97 -15.32 7.64
CA ASP A 189 -10.36 -16.49 8.27
C ASP A 189 -9.03 -16.91 7.60
N ASN A 190 -8.70 -16.34 6.44
CA ASN A 190 -7.51 -16.68 5.64
C ASN A 190 -6.53 -15.51 5.58
N VAL A 191 -6.00 -15.15 6.75
CA VAL A 191 -5.15 -13.97 6.94
C VAL A 191 -3.94 -14.28 7.80
N GLU A 192 -2.77 -13.82 7.37
CA GLU A 192 -1.55 -13.81 8.15
C GLU A 192 -1.33 -12.42 8.76
N LEU A 193 -0.93 -12.36 10.04
CA LEU A 193 -0.71 -11.11 10.75
C LEU A 193 0.73 -11.00 11.23
N PHE A 194 1.35 -9.85 10.97
CA PHE A 194 2.72 -9.55 11.35
C PHE A 194 2.82 -8.20 12.07
N ASP A 195 3.73 -8.13 13.02
CA ASP A 195 4.18 -6.92 13.72
C ASP A 195 5.65 -7.10 14.12
N GLN A 196 6.30 -6.09 14.68
CA GLN A 196 7.71 -6.20 15.12
C GLN A 196 7.91 -7.19 16.29
N ASP A 197 6.86 -7.68 16.94
CA ASP A 197 6.92 -8.76 17.93
C ASP A 197 6.93 -10.16 17.27
N THR A 198 6.65 -10.24 15.97
CA THR A 198 6.58 -11.50 15.23
C THR A 198 7.97 -12.13 15.09
N PRO A 199 8.16 -13.40 15.51
CA PRO A 199 9.47 -14.05 15.45
C PRO A 199 10.05 -14.07 14.04
N GLY A 200 11.23 -13.48 13.88
CA GLY A 200 11.92 -13.36 12.59
C GLY A 200 11.99 -11.93 12.08
N ILE A 201 11.09 -11.04 12.53
CA ILE A 201 11.16 -9.61 12.26
C ILE A 201 12.12 -8.95 13.26
N PRO A 202 13.16 -8.23 12.81
CA PRO A 202 14.05 -7.49 13.69
C PRO A 202 13.37 -6.26 14.30
N GLY A 203 13.91 -5.80 15.44
CA GLY A 203 13.37 -4.67 16.18
C GLY A 203 12.45 -5.09 17.32
N ALA A 204 11.72 -4.12 17.86
CA ALA A 204 10.63 -4.32 18.80
C ALA A 204 9.61 -3.22 18.54
N PRO A 205 8.31 -3.45 18.79
CA PRO A 205 7.31 -2.40 18.63
C PRO A 205 7.58 -1.22 19.58
N GLU A 206 7.61 -0.01 19.06
CA GLU A 206 7.67 1.25 19.80
C GLU A 206 6.48 2.16 19.44
N GLU A 207 6.23 3.16 20.28
CA GLU A 207 5.17 4.15 20.03
C GLU A 207 5.51 4.98 18.79
N GLU A 208 4.57 5.05 17.83
CA GLU A 208 4.71 5.79 16.56
C GLU A 208 5.77 5.25 15.58
N ASP A 209 6.11 3.96 15.59
CA ASP A 209 6.96 3.35 14.54
C ASP A 209 6.26 3.26 13.18
N TYR A 210 4.93 3.13 13.21
CA TYR A 210 4.08 2.97 12.04
C TYR A 210 4.52 1.81 11.16
N PHE A 211 4.70 0.61 11.74
CA PHE A 211 4.95 -0.60 10.97
C PHE A 211 3.89 -0.81 9.88
N ALA A 212 4.34 -1.11 8.66
CA ALA A 212 3.52 -1.16 7.45
C ALA A 212 2.78 0.16 7.13
N ALA A 213 3.49 1.29 7.27
CA ALA A 213 3.03 2.62 6.85
C ALA A 213 2.87 2.76 5.34
N ASP A 214 3.70 2.04 4.58
CA ASP A 214 3.65 1.96 3.12
C ASP A 214 4.09 0.56 2.68
N LEU A 215 3.57 0.09 1.55
CA LEU A 215 3.78 -1.28 1.07
C LEU A 215 4.04 -1.30 -0.44
N ALA A 216 4.91 -2.21 -0.87
CA ALA A 216 5.11 -2.54 -2.27
C ALA A 216 5.43 -4.03 -2.41
N ALA A 217 5.01 -4.65 -3.51
CA ALA A 217 5.18 -6.09 -3.72
C ALA A 217 5.73 -6.39 -5.12
N GLY A 218 6.63 -7.36 -5.20
CA GLY A 218 7.23 -7.87 -6.43
C GLY A 218 8.35 -8.88 -6.13
N ASP A 219 8.67 -9.75 -7.08
CA ASP A 219 9.78 -10.72 -6.98
C ASP A 219 11.15 -10.01 -6.95
N VAL A 220 11.74 -9.86 -5.75
CA VAL A 220 13.00 -9.11 -5.56
C VAL A 220 14.22 -9.99 -5.36
N ASP A 221 14.04 -11.29 -5.19
CA ASP A 221 15.13 -12.27 -5.13
C ASP A 221 15.22 -13.20 -6.35
N GLY A 222 14.26 -13.11 -7.28
CA GLY A 222 14.22 -13.81 -8.55
C GLY A 222 13.76 -15.27 -8.42
N ASP A 223 13.02 -15.63 -7.37
CA ASP A 223 12.51 -16.98 -7.17
C ASP A 223 11.16 -17.26 -7.85
N GLY A 224 10.54 -16.21 -8.41
CA GLY A 224 9.27 -16.25 -9.12
C GLY A 224 8.04 -16.02 -8.24
N ILE A 225 8.22 -15.81 -6.94
CA ILE A 225 7.17 -15.46 -5.97
C ILE A 225 7.34 -14.00 -5.59
N ASP A 226 6.24 -13.25 -5.47
CA ASP A 226 6.35 -11.87 -5.07
C ASP A 226 6.77 -11.76 -3.60
N ASP A 227 7.66 -10.81 -3.33
CA ASP A 227 8.10 -10.42 -2.00
C ASP A 227 7.38 -9.14 -1.57
N LEU A 228 7.48 -8.80 -0.28
CA LEU A 228 6.86 -7.60 0.29
C LEU A 228 7.89 -6.66 0.92
N ILE A 229 7.81 -5.39 0.54
CA ILE A 229 8.62 -4.31 1.06
C ILE A 229 7.72 -3.50 1.99
N VAL A 230 8.16 -3.32 3.23
CA VAL A 230 7.39 -2.70 4.31
C VAL A 230 8.11 -1.44 4.79
N GLY A 231 7.46 -0.29 4.67
CA GLY A 231 7.95 1.00 5.17
C GLY A 231 7.61 1.22 6.64
N MET A 232 8.58 1.71 7.42
CA MET A 232 8.45 2.09 8.84
C MET A 232 8.92 3.54 9.00
N ARG A 233 8.06 4.47 8.61
CA ARG A 233 8.43 5.87 8.32
C ARG A 233 9.00 6.67 9.50
N SER A 234 8.82 6.18 10.73
CA SER A 234 9.18 6.91 11.95
C SER A 234 10.04 6.11 12.94
N GLU A 235 10.37 4.86 12.61
CA GLU A 235 11.23 3.99 13.41
C GLU A 235 12.48 4.71 13.92
N ALA A 236 12.81 4.50 15.20
CA ALA A 236 13.91 5.18 15.85
C ALA A 236 15.21 4.36 15.82
N ILE A 237 16.16 4.76 14.97
CA ILE A 237 17.49 4.13 14.96
C ILE A 237 18.37 4.75 16.06
N GLY A 238 18.48 4.02 17.18
CA GLY A 238 19.30 4.38 18.34
C GLY A 238 18.75 5.56 19.14
N SER A 239 19.09 6.80 18.77
CA SER A 239 18.55 8.01 19.42
C SER A 239 17.99 9.03 18.43
N ALA A 240 17.98 8.66 17.15
CA ALA A 240 17.45 9.46 16.07
C ALA A 240 15.97 9.13 15.86
N THR A 241 15.10 9.81 16.60
CA THR A 241 13.63 9.72 16.42
C THR A 241 13.23 10.11 15.00
N GLY A 242 12.34 9.35 14.36
CA GLY A 242 11.88 9.62 13.00
C GLY A 242 12.95 9.42 11.93
N SER A 243 14.01 8.65 12.21
CA SER A 243 14.99 8.29 11.17
C SER A 243 14.38 7.37 10.12
N GLY A 244 13.48 6.48 10.55
CA GLY A 244 12.79 5.51 9.71
C GLY A 244 13.62 4.28 9.34
N ALA A 245 12.94 3.25 8.88
CA ALA A 245 13.50 2.00 8.39
C ALA A 245 12.58 1.37 7.31
N ALA A 246 13.08 0.34 6.65
CA ALA A 246 12.30 -0.55 5.81
C ALA A 246 12.62 -2.02 6.12
N LEU A 247 11.69 -2.92 5.81
CA LEU A 247 11.83 -4.36 5.95
C LEU A 247 11.49 -5.02 4.61
N VAL A 248 12.33 -5.95 4.15
CA VAL A 248 12.00 -6.85 3.04
C VAL A 248 11.62 -8.20 3.62
N MET A 249 10.42 -8.67 3.31
CA MET A 249 9.88 -9.98 3.71
C MET A 249 9.65 -10.82 2.46
N PHE A 250 10.14 -12.06 2.46
CA PHE A 250 10.18 -12.86 1.24
C PHE A 250 8.97 -13.78 1.11
N GLY A 251 8.46 -13.90 -0.10
CA GLY A 251 7.42 -14.85 -0.47
C GLY A 251 7.85 -16.31 -0.29
N ASN A 252 6.86 -17.19 -0.21
CA ASN A 252 7.07 -18.62 -0.12
C ASN A 252 5.87 -19.35 -0.71
N ALA A 253 6.11 -20.07 -1.80
CA ALA A 253 5.15 -20.88 -2.56
C ALA A 253 4.27 -21.88 -1.78
N THR A 254 4.42 -22.01 -0.46
CA THR A 254 3.62 -22.92 0.36
C THR A 254 3.08 -22.29 1.64
N GLY A 255 3.42 -21.04 1.94
CA GLY A 255 3.07 -20.43 3.21
C GLY A 255 3.19 -18.91 3.21
N GLY A 256 2.96 -18.27 2.06
CA GLY A 256 2.86 -16.81 1.98
C GLY A 256 4.15 -16.08 2.33
N ILE A 257 3.98 -14.94 2.98
CA ILE A 257 5.08 -14.07 3.38
C ILE A 257 5.80 -14.65 4.59
N ALA A 258 7.12 -14.81 4.49
CA ALA A 258 7.94 -15.30 5.59
C ALA A 258 8.53 -14.16 6.43
N ALA A 259 8.24 -14.17 7.74
CA ALA A 259 8.96 -13.34 8.72
C ALA A 259 10.40 -13.81 8.94
N THR A 260 10.65 -15.12 8.83
CA THR A 260 12.00 -15.68 8.89
C THR A 260 12.80 -15.27 7.67
N ASP A 261 14.06 -14.92 7.88
CA ASP A 261 14.95 -14.39 6.84
C ASP A 261 14.49 -13.03 6.28
N SER A 262 13.62 -12.30 6.98
CA SER A 262 13.37 -10.90 6.66
C SER A 262 14.64 -10.05 6.81
N VAL A 263 14.78 -9.02 5.97
CA VAL A 263 15.97 -8.16 5.93
C VAL A 263 15.58 -6.75 6.33
N TRP A 264 16.12 -6.32 7.46
CA TRP A 264 16.01 -4.96 7.95
C TRP A 264 16.97 -4.02 7.23
N ILE A 265 16.47 -2.85 6.83
CA ILE A 265 17.22 -1.82 6.11
C ILE A 265 17.01 -0.46 6.78
N ASP A 266 18.10 0.16 7.22
CA ASP A 266 18.15 1.55 7.67
C ASP A 266 19.53 2.16 7.31
N GLN A 267 19.74 3.45 7.57
CA GLN A 267 20.96 4.15 7.18
C GLN A 267 22.20 3.91 8.08
N ASP A 268 22.10 3.05 9.11
CA ASP A 268 23.20 2.48 9.92
C ASP A 268 23.60 1.08 9.42
N VAL A 269 22.79 0.44 8.57
CA VAL A 269 23.14 -0.85 7.96
C VAL A 269 24.35 -0.69 7.04
N ALA A 270 25.35 -1.55 7.25
CA ALA A 270 26.60 -1.50 6.49
C ALA A 270 26.34 -1.64 4.97
N GLY A 271 26.74 -0.64 4.20
CA GLY A 271 26.57 -0.62 2.75
C GLY A 271 25.37 0.22 2.28
N VAL A 272 24.43 0.57 3.16
CA VAL A 272 23.35 1.51 2.85
C VAL A 272 23.92 2.94 2.84
N PRO A 273 23.79 3.70 1.73
CA PRO A 273 24.29 5.06 1.70
C PRO A 273 23.47 6.03 2.56
N GLY A 274 24.15 6.89 3.30
CA GLY A 274 23.52 7.89 4.15
C GLY A 274 24.15 7.95 5.52
N VAL A 275 23.52 8.72 6.40
CA VAL A 275 23.80 8.74 7.83
C VAL A 275 22.46 8.82 8.53
N VAL A 276 22.27 8.05 9.60
CA VAL A 276 21.08 8.18 10.43
C VAL A 276 20.99 9.59 11.01
N ALA A 277 19.93 10.33 10.65
CA ALA A 277 19.56 11.58 11.29
C ALA A 277 18.08 11.59 11.69
N LYS A 278 17.75 12.50 12.62
CA LYS A 278 16.37 12.71 13.04
C LYS A 278 15.55 13.25 11.89
N HIS A 279 14.34 12.72 11.75
CA HIS A 279 13.40 13.16 10.72
C HIS A 279 13.89 12.88 9.29
N ASP A 280 14.78 11.91 9.06
CA ASP A 280 15.11 11.49 7.69
C ASP A 280 13.95 10.73 7.03
N HIS A 281 13.16 10.02 7.85
CA HIS A 281 11.98 9.29 7.43
C HIS A 281 12.27 8.24 6.35
N PHE A 282 13.38 7.51 6.46
CA PHE A 282 13.68 6.38 5.58
C PHE A 282 12.55 5.35 5.63
N GLY A 283 12.07 4.88 4.47
CA GLY A 283 10.90 4.00 4.40
C GLY A 283 9.56 4.74 4.50
N TRP A 284 9.52 6.07 4.32
CA TRP A 284 8.25 6.80 4.23
C TRP A 284 7.43 6.39 3.02
N THR A 285 8.11 6.20 1.89
CA THR A 285 7.52 5.61 0.69
C THR A 285 8.36 4.42 0.26
N VAL A 286 7.74 3.34 -0.17
CA VAL A 286 8.40 2.18 -0.75
C VAL A 286 7.86 1.89 -2.15
N GLY A 287 8.65 1.22 -2.96
CA GLY A 287 8.25 0.81 -4.31
C GLY A 287 9.08 -0.38 -4.75
N VAL A 288 8.64 -1.02 -5.82
CA VAL A 288 9.44 -2.03 -6.53
C VAL A 288 9.41 -1.74 -8.03
N LEU A 289 10.54 -1.95 -8.69
CA LEU A 289 10.64 -1.78 -10.14
C LEU A 289 11.81 -2.60 -10.66
N ASP A 290 11.59 -3.39 -11.71
CA ASP A 290 12.71 -3.90 -12.52
C ASP A 290 13.28 -2.74 -13.34
N MET A 291 14.30 -2.07 -12.80
CA MET A 291 14.90 -0.90 -13.43
C MET A 291 15.90 -1.27 -14.52
N ASN A 292 16.37 -2.52 -14.51
CA ASN A 292 17.51 -2.95 -15.29
C ASN A 292 17.12 -3.90 -16.46
N GLY A 293 15.91 -4.45 -16.41
CA GLY A 293 15.32 -5.33 -17.41
C GLY A 293 15.81 -6.78 -17.31
N ASP A 294 16.29 -7.23 -16.16
CA ASP A 294 16.74 -8.61 -15.94
C ASP A 294 15.62 -9.54 -15.44
N GLY A 295 14.45 -9.00 -15.15
CA GLY A 295 13.29 -9.74 -14.65
C GLY A 295 13.28 -9.94 -13.14
N ILE A 296 14.18 -9.30 -12.39
CA ILE A 296 14.16 -9.24 -10.92
C ILE A 296 13.82 -7.79 -10.54
N ALA A 297 12.79 -7.60 -9.72
CA ALA A 297 12.40 -6.27 -9.29
C ALA A 297 13.36 -5.74 -8.21
N GLU A 298 13.62 -4.44 -8.20
CA GLU A 298 14.43 -3.83 -7.15
C GLU A 298 13.57 -3.02 -6.16
N PRO A 299 13.74 -3.23 -4.84
CA PRO A 299 13.15 -2.36 -3.84
C PRO A 299 13.68 -0.93 -3.95
N LEU A 300 12.78 0.03 -3.81
CA LEU A 300 13.03 1.46 -3.78
C LEU A 300 12.54 2.02 -2.45
N ILE A 301 13.43 2.64 -1.67
CA ILE A 301 13.11 3.18 -0.34
C ILE A 301 13.30 4.69 -0.32
N GLY A 302 12.23 5.43 -0.07
CA GLY A 302 12.25 6.90 0.02
C GLY A 302 12.59 7.40 1.42
N ALA A 303 13.37 8.48 1.49
CA ALA A 303 13.69 9.21 2.71
C ALA A 303 13.46 10.73 2.49
N PRO A 304 12.20 11.20 2.57
CA PRO A 304 11.84 12.56 2.17
C PRO A 304 12.36 13.65 3.10
N GLY A 305 12.62 13.32 4.38
CA GLY A 305 13.16 14.28 5.33
C GLY A 305 14.69 14.35 5.33
N ASN A 306 15.35 13.45 4.60
CA ASN A 306 16.75 13.60 4.29
C ASN A 306 16.93 14.89 3.49
N SER A 307 17.84 15.76 3.94
CA SER A 307 18.14 17.09 3.38
C SER A 307 18.37 17.18 1.86
N HIS A 308 18.41 16.05 1.15
CA HIS A 308 18.59 15.95 -0.30
C HIS A 308 17.61 14.97 -0.99
N GLY A 309 16.58 14.47 -0.30
CA GLY A 309 15.54 13.57 -0.83
C GLY A 309 16.11 12.37 -1.57
N THR A 310 16.52 11.34 -0.83
CA THR A 310 17.28 10.22 -1.41
C THR A 310 16.41 8.99 -1.57
N VAL A 311 16.21 8.51 -2.79
CA VAL A 311 15.62 7.19 -3.02
C VAL A 311 16.76 6.18 -3.02
N THR A 312 16.65 5.12 -2.22
CA THR A 312 17.63 4.03 -2.16
C THR A 312 17.11 2.82 -2.91
N ARG A 313 17.78 2.44 -4.01
CA ARG A 313 17.56 1.17 -4.71
C ARG A 313 18.34 0.07 -4.02
N LEU A 314 17.70 -1.06 -3.77
CA LEU A 314 18.31 -2.26 -3.22
C LEU A 314 18.44 -3.35 -4.30
N GLU A 315 19.45 -4.18 -4.19
CA GLU A 315 19.52 -5.48 -4.84
C GLU A 315 19.52 -6.54 -3.75
N MET A 316 18.64 -7.53 -3.87
CA MET A 316 18.35 -8.49 -2.80
C MET A 316 18.66 -9.92 -3.24
N GLU A 317 18.96 -10.76 -2.25
CA GLU A 317 18.76 -12.20 -2.32
C GLU A 317 18.00 -12.61 -1.06
N ARG A 318 17.38 -13.79 -1.05
CA ARG A 318 16.66 -14.27 0.13
C ARG A 318 17.52 -14.18 1.40
N GLY A 319 17.06 -13.40 2.38
CA GLY A 319 17.74 -13.22 3.65
C GLY A 319 18.95 -12.29 3.66
N SER A 320 19.29 -11.62 2.54
CA SER A 320 20.39 -10.66 2.55
C SER A 320 20.26 -9.53 1.51
N MET A 321 20.82 -8.37 1.83
CA MET A 321 21.01 -7.27 0.88
C MET A 321 22.34 -7.47 0.15
N ILE A 322 22.30 -7.54 -1.18
CA ILE A 322 23.48 -7.64 -2.05
C ILE A 322 24.16 -6.27 -2.17
N SER A 323 23.36 -5.24 -2.49
CA SER A 323 23.86 -3.87 -2.69
C SER A 323 22.77 -2.84 -2.43
N ALA A 324 23.19 -1.60 -2.15
CA ALA A 324 22.31 -0.44 -2.00
C ALA A 324 22.93 0.76 -2.72
N THR A 325 22.11 1.45 -3.51
CA THR A 325 22.50 2.66 -4.24
C THR A 325 21.48 3.77 -3.97
N ALA A 326 21.94 4.87 -3.39
CA ALA A 326 21.10 6.04 -3.17
C ALA A 326 21.21 7.02 -4.33
N TYR A 327 20.07 7.53 -4.78
CA TYR A 327 19.93 8.58 -5.78
C TYR A 327 19.44 9.84 -5.10
N ALA A 328 20.21 10.92 -5.18
CA ALA A 328 19.75 12.24 -4.77
C ALA A 328 18.93 12.90 -5.88
N GLN A 329 18.23 13.98 -5.54
CA GLN A 329 17.49 14.78 -6.52
C GLN A 329 18.31 15.16 -7.77
N ALA A 330 19.58 15.54 -7.58
CA ALA A 330 20.48 15.91 -8.67
C ALA A 330 20.80 14.73 -9.61
N ASP A 331 20.80 13.50 -9.09
CA ASP A 331 21.05 12.29 -9.88
C ASP A 331 19.83 11.94 -10.76
N LEU A 332 18.64 12.42 -10.38
CA LEU A 332 17.38 12.25 -11.13
C LEU A 332 17.13 13.37 -12.15
N GLU A 333 18.07 14.29 -12.33
CA GLU A 333 17.94 15.47 -13.21
C GLU A 333 16.70 16.34 -12.88
N LEU A 334 16.25 16.33 -11.61
CA LEU A 334 15.13 17.14 -11.14
C LEU A 334 15.63 18.47 -10.55
N ASP A 335 14.99 19.59 -10.90
CA ASP A 335 15.32 20.91 -10.35
C ASP A 335 14.92 21.01 -8.87
N GLU A 336 15.83 21.53 -8.01
CA GLU A 336 15.54 21.80 -6.59
C GLU A 336 14.23 22.61 -6.44
N GLY A 337 13.29 22.08 -5.65
CA GLY A 337 12.07 22.80 -5.30
C GLY A 337 12.41 24.08 -4.55
N SER A 338 11.62 25.15 -4.72
CA SER A 338 11.84 26.38 -3.96
C SER A 338 11.34 26.21 -2.52
N GLY A 339 12.22 25.76 -1.63
CA GLY A 339 11.94 25.45 -0.22
C GLY A 339 12.87 24.33 0.21
N GLU A 340 13.25 24.23 1.47
CA GLU A 340 14.11 23.13 1.97
C GLU A 340 13.39 21.75 1.96
N ASP A 341 12.37 21.59 1.11
CA ASP A 341 11.51 20.41 1.02
C ASP A 341 11.91 19.60 -0.24
N ALA A 342 12.32 18.36 -0.05
CA ALA A 342 12.46 17.41 -1.15
C ALA A 342 11.08 17.11 -1.76
N LEU A 343 10.99 17.12 -3.09
CA LEU A 343 9.82 16.74 -3.91
C LEU A 343 8.45 16.74 -3.19
N GLY A 344 7.91 17.93 -2.95
CA GLY A 344 6.45 18.15 -2.89
C GLY A 344 5.69 17.59 -1.69
N ILE A 345 6.31 16.91 -0.74
CA ILE A 345 5.66 16.52 0.52
C ILE A 345 6.05 17.53 1.60
N ALA A 346 5.08 18.34 2.02
CA ALA A 346 5.18 19.02 3.31
C ALA A 346 5.07 17.95 4.39
N LEU A 347 6.19 17.60 5.02
CA LEU A 347 6.17 16.68 6.15
C LEU A 347 5.30 17.27 7.26
N PRO A 348 4.45 16.46 7.92
CA PRO A 348 3.74 16.92 9.12
C PRO A 348 4.77 17.39 10.16
N LYS A 349 4.46 18.51 10.82
CA LYS A 349 5.34 19.12 11.84
C LYS A 349 5.29 18.41 13.17
#